data_AF-A0A2P8PX11-F1
#
_entry.id   AF-A0A2P8PX11-F1
#
_cell.length_a   1.000
_cell.length_b   1.000
_cell.length_c   1.000
_cell.angle_alpha   90.00
_cell.angle_beta   90.00
_cell.angle_gamma   90.00
#
_symmetry.space_group_name_H-M   'P 1'
#
loop_
_entity.id
_entity.type
_entity.pdbx_description
1 polymer ?
#
loop_
_entity_poly.entity_id
_entity_poly.type
_entity_poly.pdbx_seq_one_letter_code
_entity_poly.pdbx_strand_id
1 'polypeptide(L)'
;MTQQDAEFIFPYEQRCAAVFQELKGAEGLHVGKAEFGRLSKLMQDPGPIFDTLAENHGLPLGEEFQKRYFRYKEIWASWRPRDENSEIVGEFRLCHVMRAVTQNHMDDVWDGDDASQRALYGELRVFDDTPRTGTGRMAALRAVPGATDPEIYFYDLRDGVMRMELDYPGYLDTLLITKGVIGWQYLYCRPELCGMGFVPLVKGLQEMLETFPALFPDHDYTDLRARLQERL
;
A
#
# COMPACT_ATOMS: atom_id res chain seq x y z
N MET A 1 0.20 22.74 -19.68
CA MET A 1 0.13 21.29 -19.92
C MET A 1 1.47 20.84 -20.44
N THR A 2 2.28 20.26 -19.57
CA THR A 2 3.56 19.66 -19.99
C THR A 2 3.26 18.32 -20.67
N GLN A 3 4.19 17.83 -21.48
CA GLN A 3 4.06 16.57 -22.22
C GLN A 3 3.83 15.33 -21.31
N GLN A 4 4.08 15.48 -20.01
CA GLN A 4 3.87 14.49 -18.95
C GLN A 4 2.40 14.39 -18.50
N ASP A 5 1.62 15.49 -18.59
CA ASP A 5 0.20 15.50 -18.23
C ASP A 5 -0.67 14.66 -19.19
N ALA A 6 -0.15 14.36 -20.39
CA ALA A 6 -0.82 13.51 -21.37
C ALA A 6 -0.62 12.00 -21.11
N GLU A 7 0.33 11.61 -20.26
CA GLU A 7 0.68 10.21 -20.01
C GLU A 7 -0.23 9.58 -18.94
N PHE A 8 -0.54 10.34 -17.88
CA PHE A 8 -1.33 9.89 -16.72
C PHE A 8 -2.72 10.51 -16.73
N ILE A 9 -3.72 9.74 -17.17
CA ILE A 9 -5.09 10.24 -17.36
C ILE A 9 -5.97 10.03 -16.12
N PHE A 10 -5.52 9.21 -15.16
CA PHE A 10 -6.24 8.98 -13.90
C PHE A 10 -5.64 9.82 -12.76
N PRO A 11 -6.49 10.40 -11.87
CA PRO A 11 -6.01 11.23 -10.77
C PRO A 11 -5.00 10.53 -9.86
N TYR A 12 -5.21 9.24 -9.57
CA TYR A 12 -4.29 8.48 -8.72
C TYR A 12 -2.94 8.24 -9.39
N GLU A 13 -2.90 8.00 -10.71
CA GLU A 13 -1.65 7.90 -11.48
C GLU A 13 -0.85 9.21 -11.39
N GLN A 14 -1.51 10.37 -11.51
CA GLN A 14 -0.85 11.67 -11.40
C GLN A 14 -0.23 11.88 -10.02
N ARG A 15 -0.92 11.47 -8.95
CA ARG A 15 -0.42 11.54 -7.57
C ARG A 15 0.78 10.61 -7.36
N CYS A 16 0.73 9.37 -7.85
CA CYS A 16 1.88 8.47 -7.83
C CYS A 16 3.08 9.07 -8.59
N ALA A 17 2.84 9.68 -9.75
CA ALA A 17 3.89 10.32 -10.55
C ALA A 17 4.54 11.49 -9.79
N ALA A 18 3.75 12.32 -9.10
CA ALA A 18 4.26 13.40 -8.25
C ALA A 18 5.14 12.85 -7.12
N VAL A 19 4.69 11.79 -6.42
CA VAL A 19 5.49 11.12 -5.38
C VAL A 19 6.81 10.57 -5.93
N PHE A 20 6.82 10.03 -7.15
CA PHE A 20 8.06 9.58 -7.78
C PHE A 20 9.02 10.72 -8.10
N GLN A 21 8.51 11.91 -8.45
CA GLN A 21 9.36 13.08 -8.65
C GLN A 21 9.94 13.57 -7.31
N GLU A 22 9.13 13.62 -6.26
CA GLU A 22 9.59 13.94 -4.91
C GLU A 22 10.73 13.01 -4.46
N LEU A 23 10.53 11.68 -4.59
CA LEU A 23 11.53 10.69 -4.23
C LEU A 23 12.84 10.87 -5.03
N LYS A 24 12.73 11.10 -6.34
CA LYS A 24 13.90 11.28 -7.22
C LYS A 24 14.63 12.61 -6.98
N GLY A 25 13.89 13.64 -6.55
CA GLY A 25 14.41 14.98 -6.27
C GLY A 25 15.04 15.11 -4.88
N ALA A 26 14.73 14.20 -3.94
CA ALA A 26 15.30 14.22 -2.60
C ALA A 26 16.78 13.80 -2.60
N GLU A 27 17.69 14.77 -2.48
CA GLU A 27 19.14 14.55 -2.53
C GLU A 27 19.64 13.54 -1.47
N GLY A 28 19.01 13.53 -0.30
CA GLY A 28 19.33 12.62 0.81
C GLY A 28 18.98 11.15 0.55
N LEU A 29 18.30 10.84 -0.56
CA LEU A 29 17.84 9.49 -0.87
C LEU A 29 18.58 8.87 -2.07
N HIS A 30 18.79 7.57 -1.99
CA HIS A 30 19.10 6.69 -3.09
C HIS A 30 17.82 5.95 -3.52
N VAL A 31 17.27 6.33 -4.66
CA VAL A 31 16.08 5.70 -5.24
C VAL A 31 16.50 4.54 -6.14
N GLY A 32 16.16 3.32 -5.72
CA GLY A 32 16.40 2.11 -6.51
C GLY A 32 15.32 1.84 -7.55
N LYS A 33 14.06 2.20 -7.25
CA LYS A 33 12.90 2.14 -8.16
C LYS A 33 11.92 3.25 -7.82
N ALA A 34 11.27 3.80 -8.84
CA ALA A 34 10.15 4.74 -8.75
C ALA A 34 9.53 4.84 -10.15
N GLU A 35 8.73 3.84 -10.49
CA GLU A 35 8.25 3.59 -11.84
C GLU A 35 6.83 3.00 -11.88
N PHE A 36 6.15 3.26 -12.99
CA PHE A 36 4.96 2.54 -13.36
C PHE A 36 5.37 1.30 -14.16
N GLY A 37 4.74 0.16 -13.84
CA GLY A 37 4.98 -1.08 -14.56
C GLY A 37 4.42 -1.05 -15.98
N ARG A 38 4.17 -2.23 -16.55
CA ARG A 38 3.65 -2.32 -17.91
C ARG A 38 2.20 -1.81 -17.98
N LEU A 39 1.93 -0.89 -18.89
CA LEU A 39 0.58 -0.50 -19.25
C LEU A 39 -0.16 -1.68 -19.90
N SER A 40 -1.37 -1.97 -19.45
CA SER A 40 -2.21 -3.02 -20.03
C SER A 40 -3.28 -2.41 -20.94
N LYS A 41 -3.40 -2.91 -22.18
CA LYS A 41 -4.48 -2.50 -23.09
C LYS A 41 -5.86 -2.81 -22.52
N LEU A 42 -5.98 -3.89 -21.75
CA LEU A 42 -7.23 -4.32 -21.13
C LEU A 42 -7.64 -3.44 -19.94
N MET A 43 -6.70 -2.67 -19.38
CA MET A 43 -6.91 -1.84 -18.20
C MET A 43 -6.95 -0.36 -18.56
N GLN A 44 -7.23 0.01 -19.81
CA GLN A 44 -7.32 1.44 -20.16
C GLN A 44 -8.66 2.06 -19.76
N ASP A 45 -9.72 1.25 -19.76
CA ASP A 45 -11.07 1.65 -19.40
C ASP A 45 -11.47 0.97 -18.09
N PRO A 46 -11.74 1.73 -17.02
CA PRO A 46 -12.17 1.18 -15.74
C PRO A 46 -13.56 0.53 -15.80
N GLY A 47 -14.44 0.94 -16.71
CA GLY A 47 -15.84 0.46 -16.75
C GLY A 47 -15.92 -1.07 -16.84
N PRO A 48 -15.41 -1.69 -17.93
CA PRO A 48 -15.40 -3.13 -18.07
C PRO A 48 -14.66 -3.89 -16.96
N ILE A 49 -13.67 -3.25 -16.32
CA ILE A 49 -12.94 -3.83 -15.18
C ILE A 49 -13.86 -3.93 -13.96
N PHE A 50 -14.56 -2.84 -13.61
CA PHE A 50 -15.46 -2.84 -12.47
C PHE A 50 -16.72 -3.66 -12.73
N ASP A 51 -17.24 -3.69 -13.96
CA ASP A 51 -18.32 -4.61 -14.34
C ASP A 51 -17.91 -6.07 -14.13
N THR A 52 -16.70 -6.44 -14.58
CA THR A 52 -16.15 -7.80 -14.37
C THR A 52 -15.99 -8.13 -12.88
N LEU A 53 -15.52 -7.19 -12.07
CA LEU A 53 -15.38 -7.39 -10.61
C LEU A 53 -16.75 -7.57 -9.96
N ALA A 54 -17.75 -6.77 -10.36
CA ALA A 54 -19.11 -6.88 -9.84
C ALA A 54 -19.76 -8.22 -10.22
N GLU A 55 -19.73 -8.58 -11.50
CA GLU A 55 -20.45 -9.73 -12.04
C GLU A 55 -19.77 -11.07 -11.69
N ASN A 56 -18.44 -11.15 -11.83
CA ASN A 56 -17.73 -12.43 -11.69
C ASN A 56 -17.18 -12.66 -10.29
N HIS A 57 -16.95 -11.59 -9.52
CA HIS A 57 -16.37 -11.68 -8.18
C HIS A 57 -17.30 -11.15 -7.09
N GLY A 58 -18.47 -10.63 -7.45
CA GLY A 58 -19.41 -10.07 -6.47
C GLY A 58 -18.88 -8.80 -5.81
N LEU A 59 -17.94 -8.09 -6.43
CA LEU A 59 -17.31 -6.89 -5.86
C LEU A 59 -17.74 -5.65 -6.65
N PRO A 60 -18.92 -5.07 -6.35
CA PRO A 60 -19.40 -3.89 -7.06
C PRO A 60 -18.54 -2.64 -6.86
N LEU A 61 -17.74 -2.57 -5.79
CA LEU A 61 -16.76 -1.53 -5.44
C LEU A 61 -17.24 -0.07 -5.66
N GLY A 62 -17.42 0.67 -4.57
CA GLY A 62 -18.00 2.01 -4.57
C GLY A 62 -17.15 3.06 -5.29
N GLU A 63 -17.76 4.22 -5.57
CA GLU A 63 -17.16 5.32 -6.34
C GLU A 63 -15.81 5.78 -5.79
N GLU A 64 -15.67 5.87 -4.45
CA GLU A 64 -14.42 6.29 -3.82
C GLU A 64 -13.27 5.32 -4.09
N PHE A 65 -13.54 4.01 -4.13
CA PHE A 65 -12.57 3.01 -4.56
C PHE A 65 -12.19 3.24 -6.02
N GLN A 66 -13.18 3.41 -6.89
CA GLN A 66 -12.97 3.57 -8.34
C GLN A 66 -12.16 4.83 -8.68
N LYS A 67 -12.25 5.91 -7.88
CA LYS A 67 -11.41 7.11 -8.01
C LYS A 67 -9.91 6.85 -7.84
N ARG A 68 -9.53 5.73 -7.22
CA ARG A 68 -8.13 5.32 -7.02
C ARG A 68 -7.64 4.33 -8.10
N TYR A 69 -8.42 4.16 -9.16
CA TYR A 69 -8.05 3.34 -10.30
C TYR A 69 -6.74 3.81 -10.97
N PHE A 70 -5.95 2.85 -11.43
CA PHE A 70 -4.77 3.05 -12.28
C PHE A 70 -4.69 1.92 -13.31
N ARG A 71 -4.15 2.20 -14.49
CA ARG A 71 -4.14 1.28 -15.65
C ARG A 71 -2.92 0.35 -15.71
N TYR A 72 -1.91 0.67 -14.92
CA TYR A 72 -0.64 -0.04 -14.93
C TYR A 72 -0.79 -1.35 -14.15
N LYS A 73 -0.13 -2.41 -14.61
CA LYS A 73 -0.17 -3.70 -13.90
C LYS A 73 0.34 -3.60 -12.46
N GLU A 74 1.28 -2.69 -12.26
CA GLU A 74 1.88 -2.39 -10.97
C GLU A 74 2.43 -0.95 -10.91
N ILE A 75 2.55 -0.41 -9.70
CA ILE A 75 3.22 0.86 -9.38
C ILE A 75 4.23 0.54 -8.27
N TRP A 76 5.51 0.87 -8.46
CA TRP A 76 6.58 0.43 -7.56
C TRP A 76 7.54 1.56 -7.19
N ALA A 77 7.76 1.74 -5.89
CA ALA A 77 8.94 2.45 -5.38
C ALA A 77 9.80 1.56 -4.47
N SER A 78 11.12 1.76 -4.53
CA SER A 78 12.06 1.27 -3.51
C SER A 78 13.17 2.29 -3.36
N TRP A 79 13.44 2.72 -2.15
CA TRP A 79 14.44 3.74 -1.86
C TRP A 79 15.04 3.53 -0.47
N ARG A 80 16.21 4.13 -0.26
CA ARG A 80 16.90 4.15 1.02
C ARG A 80 17.65 5.47 1.17
N PRO A 81 17.92 5.94 2.39
CA PRO A 81 18.81 7.05 2.67
C PRO A 81 20.21 6.83 2.10
N ARG A 82 20.90 7.94 1.86
CA ARG A 82 22.34 7.93 1.60
C ARG A 82 23.15 7.83 2.87
N ASP A 83 22.61 8.27 4.00
CA ASP A 83 23.22 8.05 5.31
C ASP A 83 23.08 6.58 5.70
N GLU A 84 24.22 5.90 5.86
CA GLU A 84 24.26 4.47 6.22
C GLU A 84 23.84 4.20 7.67
N ASN A 85 23.77 5.25 8.51
CA ASN A 85 23.31 5.12 9.91
C ASN A 85 21.78 5.21 10.04
N SER A 86 21.10 5.58 8.96
CA SER A 86 19.66 5.76 8.93
C SER A 86 18.93 4.43 8.83
N GLU A 87 17.87 4.25 9.60
CA GLU A 87 17.07 3.02 9.64
C GLU A 87 15.81 3.12 8.76
N ILE A 88 15.47 4.31 8.25
CA ILE A 88 14.33 4.47 7.36
C ILE A 88 14.60 3.83 6.01
N VAL A 89 13.80 2.83 5.63
CA VAL A 89 13.79 2.26 4.28
C VAL A 89 12.35 2.32 3.78
N GLY A 90 12.15 2.62 2.51
CA GLY A 90 10.82 2.62 1.92
C GLY A 90 10.72 1.72 0.70
N GLU A 91 9.65 0.94 0.68
CA GLU A 91 9.28 0.11 -0.45
C GLU A 91 7.77 -0.10 -0.49
N PHE A 92 7.20 -0.09 -1.70
CA PHE A 92 5.87 -0.59 -1.96
C PHE A 92 5.75 -1.06 -3.40
N ARG A 93 4.86 -2.02 -3.66
CA ARG A 93 4.50 -2.45 -5.00
C ARG A 93 2.99 -2.70 -5.04
N LEU A 94 2.28 -1.66 -5.46
CA LEU A 94 0.86 -1.78 -5.72
C LEU A 94 0.62 -2.65 -6.94
N CYS A 95 -0.24 -3.64 -6.81
CA CYS A 95 -0.76 -4.45 -7.90
C CYS A 95 -2.14 -3.91 -8.32
N HIS A 96 -2.41 -3.92 -9.62
CA HIS A 96 -3.72 -3.52 -10.15
C HIS A 96 -4.85 -4.32 -9.49
N VAL A 97 -5.98 -3.68 -9.13
CA VAL A 97 -7.11 -4.32 -8.41
C VAL A 97 -7.59 -5.63 -9.04
N MET A 98 -7.79 -5.65 -10.37
CA MET A 98 -8.16 -6.88 -11.10
C MET A 98 -7.15 -8.02 -10.86
N ARG A 99 -5.85 -7.72 -10.84
CA ARG A 99 -4.80 -8.71 -10.58
C ARG A 99 -4.84 -9.15 -9.12
N ALA A 100 -4.98 -8.21 -8.18
CA ALA A 100 -5.12 -8.54 -6.76
C ALA A 100 -6.27 -9.53 -6.51
N VAL A 101 -7.46 -9.24 -7.06
CA VAL A 101 -8.66 -10.06 -6.89
C VAL A 101 -8.55 -11.43 -7.56
N THR A 102 -7.95 -11.51 -8.74
CA THR A 102 -7.94 -12.75 -9.55
C THR A 102 -6.75 -13.66 -9.30
N GLN A 103 -5.60 -13.12 -8.86
CA GLN A 103 -4.32 -13.85 -8.86
C GLN A 103 -3.60 -13.85 -7.52
N ASN A 104 -3.90 -12.92 -6.60
CA ASN A 104 -3.09 -12.74 -5.39
C ASN A 104 -3.88 -13.16 -4.14
N HIS A 105 -4.23 -14.44 -4.05
CA HIS A 105 -5.02 -14.96 -2.94
C HIS A 105 -4.09 -15.25 -1.75
N MET A 106 -4.50 -14.83 -0.56
CA MET A 106 -3.66 -14.97 0.65
C MET A 106 -3.62 -16.42 1.16
N ASP A 107 -4.62 -17.24 0.82
CA ASP A 107 -4.65 -18.66 1.18
C ASP A 107 -3.61 -19.49 0.42
N ASP A 108 -3.05 -18.99 -0.69
CA ASP A 108 -1.90 -19.61 -1.38
C ASP A 108 -0.63 -19.61 -0.51
N VAL A 109 -0.53 -18.69 0.46
CA VAL A 109 0.64 -18.55 1.37
C VAL A 109 0.33 -18.96 2.81
N TRP A 110 -0.89 -19.40 3.09
CA TRP A 110 -1.30 -19.82 4.44
C TRP A 110 -1.02 -21.30 4.69
N ASP A 111 -0.30 -21.60 5.77
CA ASP A 111 0.12 -22.95 6.17
C ASP A 111 -0.46 -23.41 7.53
N GLY A 112 -1.41 -22.64 8.09
CA GLY A 112 -2.03 -22.95 9.38
C GLY A 112 -3.08 -24.07 9.32
N ASP A 113 -3.58 -24.45 10.49
CA ASP A 113 -4.61 -25.49 10.65
C ASP A 113 -5.96 -24.94 11.17
N ASP A 114 -6.04 -23.66 11.54
CA ASP A 114 -7.25 -23.05 12.08
C ASP A 114 -8.28 -22.74 10.98
N ALA A 115 -9.44 -23.39 11.05
CA ALA A 115 -10.50 -23.25 10.04
C ALA A 115 -11.10 -21.84 9.96
N SER A 116 -11.15 -21.09 11.06
CA SER A 116 -11.65 -19.72 11.08
C SER A 116 -10.65 -18.75 10.45
N GLN A 117 -9.36 -18.96 10.69
CA GLN A 117 -8.30 -18.23 10.00
C GLN A 117 -8.28 -18.58 8.51
N ARG A 118 -8.46 -19.85 8.15
CA ARG A 118 -8.54 -20.28 6.75
C ARG A 118 -9.61 -19.52 5.97
N ALA A 119 -10.81 -19.37 6.55
CA ALA A 119 -11.90 -18.64 5.92
C ALA A 119 -11.53 -17.18 5.67
N LEU A 120 -10.94 -16.51 6.68
CA LEU A 120 -10.47 -15.13 6.52
C LEU A 120 -9.39 -15.03 5.42
N TYR A 121 -8.36 -15.87 5.45
CA TYR A 121 -7.29 -15.83 4.44
C TYR A 121 -7.81 -16.09 3.03
N GLY A 122 -8.79 -16.98 2.86
CA GLY A 122 -9.45 -17.22 1.57
C GLY A 122 -10.22 -16.01 1.02
N GLU A 123 -10.57 -15.04 1.86
CA GLU A 123 -11.22 -13.79 1.48
C GLU A 123 -10.20 -12.66 1.18
N LEU A 124 -8.92 -12.81 1.56
CA LEU A 124 -7.92 -11.75 1.41
C LEU A 124 -7.27 -11.76 0.02
N ARG A 125 -7.14 -10.57 -0.57
CA ARG A 125 -6.54 -10.34 -1.90
C ARG A 125 -5.42 -9.32 -1.78
N VAL A 126 -4.18 -9.76 -1.95
CA VAL A 126 -2.98 -8.93 -1.77
C VAL A 126 -2.87 -7.91 -2.91
N PHE A 127 -2.84 -6.63 -2.55
CA PHE A 127 -2.72 -5.52 -3.50
C PHE A 127 -1.46 -4.68 -3.29
N ASP A 128 -0.76 -4.82 -2.15
CA ASP A 128 0.55 -4.20 -1.91
C ASP A 128 1.49 -5.19 -1.21
N ASP A 129 2.77 -5.16 -1.59
CA ASP A 129 3.83 -5.96 -0.99
C ASP A 129 5.21 -5.30 -1.16
N THR A 130 6.25 -5.94 -0.60
CA THR A 130 7.63 -5.41 -0.57
C THR A 130 8.63 -6.43 -1.12
N PRO A 131 8.60 -6.73 -2.43
CA PRO A 131 9.31 -7.87 -3.01
C PRO A 131 10.85 -7.76 -2.98
N ARG A 132 11.43 -6.56 -2.92
CA ARG A 132 12.88 -6.35 -2.89
C ARG A 132 13.47 -6.58 -1.50
N THR A 133 12.84 -5.99 -0.49
CA THR A 133 13.27 -6.14 0.91
C THR A 133 12.86 -7.50 1.45
N GLY A 134 11.79 -8.09 0.91
CA GLY A 134 11.35 -9.43 1.29
C GLY A 134 10.91 -9.50 2.74
N THR A 135 10.24 -8.46 3.23
CA THR A 135 9.93 -8.32 4.67
C THR A 135 8.90 -9.34 5.17
N GLY A 136 8.22 -10.05 4.26
CA GLY A 136 7.06 -10.88 4.60
C GLY A 136 5.82 -10.04 4.94
N ARG A 137 5.82 -8.75 4.59
CA ARG A 137 4.71 -7.82 4.84
C ARG A 137 3.91 -7.55 3.58
N MET A 138 2.59 -7.57 3.73
CA MET A 138 1.63 -7.41 2.64
C MET A 138 0.42 -6.64 3.13
N ALA A 139 -0.25 -5.92 2.22
CA ALA A 139 -1.60 -5.43 2.46
C ALA A 139 -2.58 -6.08 1.50
N ALA A 140 -3.74 -6.43 2.07
CA ALA A 140 -4.79 -7.14 1.36
C ALA A 140 -6.13 -6.44 1.58
N LEU A 141 -6.98 -6.48 0.56
CA LEU A 141 -8.39 -6.15 0.70
C LEU A 141 -9.17 -7.42 1.00
N ARG A 142 -10.24 -7.31 1.78
CA ARG A 142 -11.15 -8.41 2.08
C ARG A 142 -12.27 -8.48 1.03
N ALA A 143 -12.17 -9.44 0.13
CA ALA A 143 -13.06 -9.64 -1.01
C ALA A 143 -14.29 -10.48 -0.64
N VAL A 144 -15.23 -9.89 0.10
CA VAL A 144 -16.52 -10.53 0.41
C VAL A 144 -17.56 -10.16 -0.68
N PRO A 145 -18.35 -11.12 -1.20
CA PRO A 145 -19.42 -10.80 -2.15
C PRO A 145 -20.39 -9.75 -1.60
N GLY A 146 -20.74 -8.77 -2.43
CA GLY A 146 -21.53 -7.59 -2.10
C GLY A 146 -20.72 -6.40 -1.55
N ALA A 147 -19.42 -6.55 -1.30
CA ALA A 147 -18.61 -5.47 -0.74
C ALA A 147 -18.46 -4.29 -1.72
N THR A 148 -18.88 -3.11 -1.27
CA THR A 148 -18.63 -1.82 -1.95
C THR A 148 -17.42 -1.10 -1.37
N ASP A 149 -17.13 -1.30 -0.08
CA ASP A 149 -15.96 -0.75 0.60
C ASP A 149 -15.27 -1.88 1.37
N PRO A 150 -14.30 -2.58 0.76
CA PRO A 150 -13.68 -3.75 1.37
C PRO A 150 -12.78 -3.33 2.54
N GLU A 151 -12.86 -4.08 3.64
CA GLU A 151 -11.94 -3.92 4.77
C GLU A 151 -10.49 -4.16 4.33
N ILE A 152 -9.56 -3.36 4.85
CA ILE A 152 -8.12 -3.52 4.58
C ILE A 152 -7.45 -4.26 5.74
N TYR A 153 -6.59 -5.20 5.38
CA TYR A 153 -5.81 -6.01 6.29
C TYR A 153 -4.32 -5.83 5.99
N PHE A 154 -3.54 -5.74 7.06
CA PHE A 154 -2.10 -5.81 7.03
C PHE A 154 -1.67 -7.20 7.51
N TYR A 155 -0.79 -7.85 6.77
CA TYR A 155 -0.15 -9.08 7.17
C TYR A 155 1.32 -8.84 7.45
N ASP A 156 1.78 -9.33 8.59
CA ASP A 156 3.20 -9.51 8.90
C ASP A 156 3.41 -10.99 9.24
N LEU A 157 4.43 -11.62 8.67
CA LEU A 157 4.79 -13.01 8.95
C LEU A 157 4.91 -13.32 10.46
N ARG A 158 5.27 -12.33 11.29
CA ARG A 158 5.46 -12.48 12.73
C ARG A 158 4.18 -12.34 13.55
N ASP A 159 3.24 -11.52 13.08
CA ASP A 159 2.05 -11.13 13.84
C ASP A 159 0.73 -11.62 13.20
N GLY A 160 0.79 -12.16 11.99
CA GLY A 160 -0.37 -12.62 11.22
C GLY A 160 -1.15 -11.47 10.58
N VAL A 161 -2.43 -11.70 10.32
CA VAL A 161 -3.34 -10.72 9.70
C VAL A 161 -3.96 -9.81 10.76
N MET A 162 -3.88 -8.51 10.51
CA MET A 162 -4.40 -7.45 11.37
C MET A 162 -5.31 -6.55 10.55
N ARG A 163 -6.54 -6.34 11.01
CA ARG A 163 -7.44 -5.38 10.36
C ARG A 163 -6.92 -3.96 10.57
N MET A 164 -6.88 -3.17 9.51
CA MET A 164 -6.47 -1.77 9.56
C MET A 164 -7.67 -0.85 9.83
N GLU A 165 -7.38 0.30 10.41
CA GLU A 165 -8.29 1.44 10.58
C GLU A 165 -8.23 2.37 9.36
N LEU A 166 -8.14 1.78 8.18
CA LEU A 166 -8.11 2.45 6.89
C LEU A 166 -9.05 1.71 5.93
N ASP A 167 -9.75 2.48 5.11
CA ASP A 167 -10.38 1.99 3.89
C ASP A 167 -9.36 1.97 2.74
N TYR A 168 -9.77 1.50 1.56
CA TYR A 168 -8.88 1.43 0.40
C TYR A 168 -8.34 2.82 -0.04
N PRO A 169 -9.18 3.86 -0.18
CA PRO A 169 -8.72 5.23 -0.39
C PRO A 169 -7.67 5.70 0.64
N GLY A 170 -7.96 5.55 1.92
CA GLY A 170 -7.09 5.97 3.02
C GLY A 170 -5.78 5.22 3.01
N TYR A 171 -5.78 3.92 2.72
CA TYR A 171 -4.55 3.15 2.56
C TYR A 171 -3.64 3.74 1.48
N LEU A 172 -4.20 3.96 0.28
CA LEU A 172 -3.44 4.46 -0.85
C LEU A 172 -2.95 5.90 -0.63
N ASP A 173 -3.78 6.74 -0.01
CA ASP A 173 -3.42 8.13 0.30
C ASP A 173 -2.28 8.18 1.34
N THR A 174 -2.38 7.38 2.40
CA THR A 174 -1.34 7.28 3.42
C THR A 174 -0.05 6.68 2.85
N LEU A 175 -0.13 5.68 1.97
CA LEU A 175 1.04 5.11 1.32
C LEU A 175 1.88 6.16 0.58
N LEU A 176 1.21 7.12 -0.09
CA LEU A 176 1.88 8.20 -0.82
C LEU A 176 2.54 9.23 0.12
N ILE A 177 1.98 9.44 1.31
CA ILE A 177 2.56 10.30 2.35
C ILE A 177 3.77 9.63 3.00
N THR A 178 3.64 8.35 3.36
CA THR A 178 4.71 7.58 4.03
C THR A 178 5.78 7.10 3.06
N LYS A 179 5.58 7.26 1.75
CA LYS A 179 6.50 6.79 0.70
C LYS A 179 6.81 5.29 0.80
N GLY A 180 5.92 4.52 1.42
CA GLY A 180 6.12 3.10 1.71
C GLY A 180 7.19 2.80 2.78
N VAL A 181 7.45 3.70 3.73
CA VAL A 181 8.36 3.40 4.86
C VAL A 181 7.96 2.10 5.55
N ILE A 182 8.88 1.15 5.66
CA ILE A 182 8.58 -0.18 6.18
C ILE A 182 7.95 -0.08 7.58
N GLY A 183 6.77 -0.68 7.74
CA GLY A 183 6.07 -0.74 9.02
C GLY A 183 5.05 0.37 9.27
N TRP A 184 4.88 1.33 8.36
CA TRP A 184 3.90 2.40 8.53
C TRP A 184 2.47 1.87 8.76
N GLN A 185 2.16 0.69 8.21
CA GLN A 185 0.86 0.04 8.35
C GLN A 185 0.49 -0.24 9.82
N TYR A 186 1.47 -0.52 10.69
CA TYR A 186 1.23 -0.73 12.13
C TYR A 186 0.60 0.49 12.81
N LEU A 187 0.85 1.70 12.30
CA LEU A 187 0.24 2.93 12.83
C LEU A 187 -1.29 2.95 12.66
N TYR A 188 -1.83 2.08 11.81
CA TYR A 188 -3.25 1.95 11.54
C TYR A 188 -3.81 0.58 11.95
N CYS A 189 -3.01 -0.26 12.61
CA CYS A 189 -3.51 -1.46 13.28
C CYS A 189 -3.83 -1.14 14.75
N ARG A 190 -4.74 -1.89 15.37
CA ARG A 190 -4.98 -1.77 16.81
C ARG A 190 -3.69 -2.06 17.60
N PRO A 191 -3.32 -1.25 18.61
CA PRO A 191 -2.08 -1.43 19.37
C PRO A 191 -1.94 -2.82 19.98
N GLU A 192 -3.03 -3.44 20.42
CA GLU A 192 -3.02 -4.77 21.04
C GLU A 192 -2.69 -5.90 20.06
N LEU A 193 -2.79 -5.63 18.75
CA LEU A 193 -2.42 -6.56 17.69
C LEU A 193 -0.98 -6.33 17.19
N CYS A 194 -0.36 -5.21 17.56
CA CYS A 194 1.01 -4.88 17.18
C CYS A 194 1.98 -5.67 18.06
N GLY A 195 2.44 -6.81 17.56
CA GLY A 195 3.30 -7.73 18.31
C GLY A 195 4.80 -7.50 18.08
N MET A 196 5.52 -8.62 17.98
CA MET A 196 6.98 -8.64 17.85
C MET A 196 7.48 -8.07 16.51
N GLY A 197 6.61 -7.95 15.51
CA GLY A 197 6.96 -7.32 14.24
C GLY A 197 7.07 -5.80 14.32
N PHE A 198 6.38 -5.14 15.24
CA PHE A 198 6.36 -3.68 15.36
C PHE A 198 7.59 -3.11 16.07
N VAL A 199 8.02 -3.71 17.19
CA VAL A 199 9.10 -3.19 18.05
C VAL A 199 10.38 -2.80 17.28
N PRO A 200 10.89 -3.62 16.32
CA PRO A 200 12.09 -3.27 15.56
C PRO A 200 11.91 -2.09 14.59
N LEU A 201 10.67 -1.68 14.30
CA LEU A 201 10.35 -0.64 13.31
C LEU A 201 10.16 0.73 13.95
N VAL A 202 9.98 0.80 15.26
CA VAL A 202 9.70 2.04 16.00
C VAL A 202 10.74 3.12 15.71
N LYS A 203 12.04 2.78 15.78
CA LYS A 203 13.11 3.76 15.56
C LYS A 203 13.09 4.32 14.14
N GLY A 204 12.90 3.47 13.13
CA GLY A 204 12.71 3.91 11.74
C GLY A 204 11.48 4.81 11.57
N LEU A 205 10.35 4.48 12.21
CA LEU A 205 9.15 5.33 12.15
C LEU A 205 9.33 6.67 12.85
N GLN A 206 10.06 6.72 13.98
CA GLN A 206 10.44 7.97 14.64
C GLN A 206 11.32 8.82 13.72
N GLU A 207 12.37 8.23 13.16
CA GLU A 207 13.29 8.90 12.25
C GLU A 207 12.58 9.42 10.98
N MET A 208 11.64 8.65 10.43
CA MET A 208 10.78 9.09 9.32
C MET A 208 10.06 10.38 9.70
N LEU A 209 9.39 10.41 10.85
CA LEU A 209 8.63 11.58 11.28
C LEU A 209 9.51 12.77 11.65
N GLU A 210 10.77 12.56 12.02
CA GLU A 210 11.74 13.64 12.23
C GLU A 210 12.24 14.22 10.89
N THR A 211 12.46 13.36 9.89
CA THR A 211 13.17 13.74 8.66
C THR A 211 12.23 14.16 7.52
N PHE A 212 11.07 13.50 7.40
CA PHE A 212 10.14 13.71 6.27
C PHE A 212 9.59 15.13 6.15
N PRO A 213 9.27 15.88 7.23
CA PRO A 213 8.84 17.26 7.09
C PRO A 213 9.86 18.16 6.39
N ALA A 214 11.16 17.84 6.46
CA ALA A 214 12.19 18.58 5.75
C ALA A 214 12.37 18.08 4.31
N LEU A 215 12.27 16.77 4.08
CA LEU A 215 12.44 16.18 2.74
C LEU A 215 11.21 16.38 1.83
N PHE A 216 10.02 16.32 2.41
CA PHE A 216 8.73 16.36 1.71
C PHE A 216 7.75 17.28 2.50
N PRO A 217 7.98 18.61 2.46
CA PRO A 217 7.28 19.57 3.33
C PRO A 217 5.80 19.76 2.99
N ASP A 218 5.35 19.32 1.82
CA ASP A 218 3.99 19.54 1.34
C ASP A 218 2.96 18.55 1.90
N HIS A 219 3.38 17.59 2.75
CA HIS A 219 2.51 16.59 3.37
C HIS A 219 2.26 16.88 4.85
N ASP A 220 1.08 16.51 5.33
CA ASP A 220 0.72 16.56 6.74
C ASP A 220 1.07 15.23 7.43
N TYR A 221 1.91 15.31 8.46
CA TYR A 221 2.35 14.15 9.25
C TYR A 221 1.69 14.08 10.64
N THR A 222 0.72 14.95 10.92
CA THR A 222 0.14 15.09 12.27
C THR A 222 -0.55 13.80 12.74
N ASP A 223 -1.36 13.17 11.88
CA ASP A 223 -2.03 11.89 12.20
C ASP A 223 -1.01 10.77 12.47
N LEU A 224 0.02 10.65 11.61
CA LEU A 224 1.08 9.65 11.78
C LEU A 224 1.84 9.84 13.10
N ARG A 225 2.12 11.09 13.50
CA ARG A 225 2.73 11.38 14.81
C ARG A 225 1.85 10.99 15.97
N ALA A 226 0.56 11.32 15.91
CA ALA A 226 -0.39 10.98 16.96
C ALA A 226 -0.49 9.45 17.12
N ARG A 227 -0.62 8.73 16.01
CA ARG A 227 -0.68 7.27 15.99
C ARG A 227 0.59 6.61 16.51
N LEU A 228 1.76 7.13 16.17
CA LEU A 228 3.00 6.60 16.74
C LEU A 228 3.04 6.80 18.25
N GLN A 229 2.67 7.99 18.75
CA GLN A 229 2.65 8.29 20.19
C GLN A 229 1.70 7.39 20.98
N GLU A 230 0.53 7.04 20.43
CA GLU A 230 -0.41 6.10 21.07
C GLU A 230 0.14 4.68 21.24
N ARG A 231 1.26 4.35 20.59
CA ARG A 231 1.87 3.01 20.54
C ARG A 231 3.22 2.95 21.26
N LEU A 232 3.69 4.05 21.84
CA LEU A 232 4.92 4.15 22.65
C LEU A 232 4.59 4.14 24.14
#